data_AF-A0A9P1DH87-F1
#
_entry.id   AF-A0A9P1DH87-F1
#
_cell.length_a   1.000
_cell.length_b   1.000
_cell.length_c   1.000
_cell.angle_alpha   90.00
_cell.angle_beta   90.00
_cell.angle_gamma   90.00
#
_symmetry.space_group_name_H-M   'P 1'
#
loop_
_entity.id
_entity.type
_entity.pdbx_description
1 polymer ?
#
loop_
_entity_poly.entity_id
_entity_poly.type
_entity_poly.pdbx_seq_one_letter_code
_entity_poly.pdbx_strand_id
1 'polypeptide(L)'
;ALALQILARQAAGPRKAAILKDQRLKGMVQALQDHAQHLEVWILCSGSAALGRLGTLSLHAAHATAAAADELLRRSQEKLGHFSKAQAALLLASLALVPERLSSAVGSELRNSLVSMLELQSQDLPPEACAQLAPALVKLRSQSETLAQGLAKRLSACDLTELSPEDVAKAAQSLVALRQAPNKLMEATEQVLRHQIHLCTPRAIVHFAGSLSEGRGDVDVFKDFLMPAARSFISDFNCRDLCTIAESFAKAGCAEADFLADLAEMLQRKVGDMGAHEVSVAFQVFAPISYAVPALLPAVTQRAMEVASELSPKQLTHTLQGLSRSQLDAEPLLPALKRRAQQLAHVLFGAPWELLWAG
;
A
#
# COMPACT_ATOMS: atom_id res chain seq x y z
N ALA A 1 27.75 -2.40 2.19
CA ALA A 1 26.41 -1.80 2.36
C ALA A 1 25.95 -0.99 1.14
N LEU A 2 26.74 -0.05 0.60
CA LEU A 2 26.31 0.80 -0.53
C LEU A 2 25.84 -0.01 -1.75
N ALA A 3 26.64 -0.99 -2.18
CA ALA A 3 26.28 -1.88 -3.29
C ALA A 3 24.98 -2.68 -3.02
N LEU A 4 24.74 -3.11 -1.77
CA LEU A 4 23.48 -3.75 -1.37
C LEU A 4 22.30 -2.79 -1.48
N GLN A 5 22.47 -1.52 -1.11
CA GLN A 5 21.41 -0.51 -1.28
C GLN A 5 21.08 -0.25 -2.75
N ILE A 6 22.10 -0.15 -3.61
CA ILE A 6 21.90 0.03 -5.05
C ILE A 6 21.13 -1.16 -5.62
N LEU A 7 21.55 -2.38 -5.30
CA LEU A 7 20.85 -3.60 -5.71
C LEU A 7 19.41 -3.64 -5.18
N ALA A 8 19.20 -3.27 -3.91
CA ALA A 8 17.88 -3.22 -3.30
C ALA A 8 16.95 -2.19 -3.97
N ARG A 9 17.48 -1.06 -4.43
CA ARG A 9 16.71 -0.06 -5.19
C ARG A 9 16.36 -0.55 -6.60
N GLN A 10 17.23 -1.33 -7.22
CA GLN A 10 17.01 -1.90 -8.55
C GLN A 10 16.15 -3.17 -8.55
N ALA A 11 15.90 -3.74 -7.37
CA ALA A 11 15.13 -4.97 -7.19
C ALA A 11 13.62 -4.73 -7.30
N ALA A 12 13.14 -4.54 -8.53
CA ALA A 12 11.72 -4.49 -8.86
C ALA A 12 11.33 -5.61 -9.85
N GLY A 13 10.14 -6.21 -9.63
CA GLY A 13 9.56 -7.21 -10.53
C GLY A 13 10.49 -8.38 -10.85
N PRO A 14 10.65 -8.79 -12.13
CA PRO A 14 11.44 -9.96 -12.52
C PRO A 14 12.94 -9.81 -12.21
N ARG A 15 13.46 -8.57 -12.12
CA ARG A 15 14.87 -8.31 -11.77
C ARG A 15 15.19 -8.73 -10.34
N LYS A 16 14.21 -8.65 -9.43
CA LYS A 16 14.38 -9.09 -8.04
C LYS A 16 14.75 -10.58 -7.96
N ALA A 17 14.08 -11.43 -8.74
CA ALA A 17 14.37 -12.87 -8.77
C ALA A 17 15.77 -13.18 -9.30
N ALA A 18 16.25 -12.43 -10.29
CA ALA A 18 17.61 -12.57 -10.80
C ALA A 18 18.66 -12.16 -9.75
N ILE A 19 18.45 -11.02 -9.07
CA ILE A 19 19.34 -10.54 -8.01
C ILE A 19 19.42 -11.54 -6.84
N LEU A 20 18.29 -12.12 -6.44
CA LEU A 20 18.25 -13.09 -5.34
C LEU A 20 18.98 -14.41 -5.65
N LYS A 21 19.12 -14.77 -6.93
CA LYS A 21 19.86 -15.96 -7.37
C LYS A 21 21.36 -15.72 -7.53
N ASP A 22 21.81 -14.46 -7.49
CA ASP A 22 23.22 -14.11 -7.68
C ASP A 22 24.06 -14.54 -6.47
N GLN A 23 25.10 -15.34 -6.69
CA GLN A 23 25.99 -15.82 -5.63
C GLN A 23 26.79 -14.68 -4.98
N ARG A 24 27.02 -13.56 -5.69
CA ARG A 24 27.69 -12.38 -5.14
C ARG A 24 26.90 -11.78 -3.98
N LEU A 25 25.57 -11.84 -4.04
CA LEU A 25 24.71 -11.38 -2.96
C LEU A 25 25.00 -12.15 -1.66
N LYS A 26 25.17 -13.48 -1.74
CA LYS A 26 25.51 -14.30 -0.56
C LYS A 26 26.86 -13.90 0.03
N GLY A 27 27.88 -13.69 -0.81
CA GLY A 27 29.19 -13.22 -0.36
C GLY A 27 29.12 -11.86 0.34
N MET A 28 28.31 -10.93 -0.19
CA MET A 28 28.11 -9.62 0.42
C MET A 28 27.38 -9.69 1.78
N VAL A 29 26.40 -10.59 1.90
CA VAL A 29 25.66 -10.81 3.15
C VAL A 29 26.56 -11.48 4.19
N GLN A 30 27.34 -12.48 3.79
CA GLN A 30 28.30 -13.14 4.68
C GLN A 30 29.35 -12.15 5.21
N ALA A 31 29.91 -11.30 4.33
CA ALA A 31 30.86 -10.27 4.75
C ALA A 31 30.24 -9.26 5.75
N LEU A 32 28.95 -8.92 5.62
CA LEU A 32 28.27 -8.09 6.61
C LEU A 32 28.11 -8.81 7.95
N GLN A 33 27.85 -10.12 7.95
CA GLN A 33 27.73 -10.93 9.15
C GLN A 33 29.08 -11.05 9.87
N ASP A 34 30.12 -11.44 9.13
CA ASP A 34 31.46 -11.68 9.69
C ASP A 34 32.05 -10.41 10.32
N HIS A 35 31.72 -9.24 9.77
CA HIS A 35 32.18 -7.95 10.27
C HIS A 35 31.15 -7.19 11.12
N ALA A 36 29.99 -7.78 11.42
CA ALA A 36 28.84 -7.12 12.05
C ALA A 36 29.21 -6.35 13.35
N GLN A 37 30.15 -6.90 14.13
CA GLN A 37 30.59 -6.33 15.41
C GLN A 37 31.25 -4.94 15.24
N HIS A 38 31.99 -4.77 14.16
CA HIS A 38 32.78 -3.57 13.87
C HIS A 38 32.08 -2.59 12.95
N LEU A 39 30.85 -2.90 12.50
CA LEU A 39 30.12 -2.03 11.60
C LEU A 39 29.68 -0.73 12.29
N GLU A 40 29.85 0.37 11.56
CA GLU A 40 29.30 1.66 11.92
C GLU A 40 27.77 1.65 11.83
N VAL A 41 27.13 2.52 12.60
CA VAL A 41 25.66 2.62 12.73
C VAL A 41 24.97 2.81 11.38
N TRP A 42 25.53 3.65 10.51
CA TRP A 42 24.95 3.87 9.18
C TRP A 42 24.99 2.62 8.31
N ILE A 43 26.01 1.75 8.46
CA ILE A 43 26.14 0.50 7.73
C ILE A 43 25.11 -0.51 8.23
N LEU A 44 24.91 -0.61 9.55
CA LEU A 44 23.91 -1.47 10.17
C LEU A 44 22.50 -1.09 9.67
N CYS A 45 22.15 0.19 9.74
CA CYS A 45 20.87 0.70 9.24
C CYS A 45 20.71 0.44 7.74
N SER A 46 21.70 0.82 6.94
CA SER A 46 21.67 0.71 5.48
C SER A 46 21.62 -0.73 4.99
N GLY A 47 22.36 -1.62 5.65
CA GLY A 47 22.40 -3.05 5.40
C GLY A 47 21.05 -3.69 5.71
N SER A 48 20.52 -3.49 6.92
CA SER A 48 19.19 -3.96 7.31
C SER A 48 18.10 -3.47 6.35
N ALA A 49 18.18 -2.20 5.93
CA ALA A 49 17.24 -1.62 4.97
C ALA A 49 17.33 -2.21 3.56
N ALA A 50 18.54 -2.52 3.10
CA ALA A 50 18.73 -3.19 1.82
C ALA A 50 18.20 -4.63 1.86
N LEU A 51 18.49 -5.37 2.93
CA LEU A 51 18.03 -6.74 3.09
C LEU A 51 16.49 -6.82 3.21
N GLY A 52 15.87 -5.88 3.92
CA GLY A 52 14.41 -5.82 4.02
C GLY A 52 13.73 -5.60 2.67
N ARG A 53 14.28 -4.70 1.86
CA ARG A 53 13.77 -4.45 0.49
C ARG A 53 13.96 -5.65 -0.45
N LEU A 54 15.10 -6.33 -0.34
CA LEU A 54 15.36 -7.54 -1.12
C LEU A 54 14.49 -8.72 -0.69
N GLY A 55 13.87 -8.67 0.49
CA GLY A 55 13.10 -9.79 1.04
C GLY A 55 14.00 -10.94 1.52
N THR A 56 15.32 -10.73 1.57
CA THR A 56 16.30 -11.70 2.09
C THR A 56 16.21 -11.89 3.60
N LEU A 57 15.43 -11.03 4.27
CA LEU A 57 15.09 -11.17 5.69
C LEU A 57 13.94 -12.18 5.93
N SER A 58 13.26 -12.66 4.89
CA SER A 58 12.19 -13.67 5.01
C SER A 58 12.76 -15.05 5.38
N LEU A 59 11.98 -15.85 6.13
CA LEU A 59 12.26 -17.22 6.55
C LEU A 59 12.55 -18.18 5.38
N HIS A 60 12.06 -17.86 4.18
CA HIS A 60 12.30 -18.64 2.97
C HIS A 60 13.65 -18.33 2.30
N ALA A 61 14.40 -17.35 2.81
CA ALA A 61 15.75 -17.08 2.36
C ALA A 61 16.71 -18.16 2.86
N ALA A 62 17.84 -18.32 2.16
CA ALA A 62 18.86 -19.30 2.57
C ALA A 62 19.26 -19.10 4.04
N HIS A 63 19.47 -20.19 4.78
CA HIS A 63 19.73 -20.16 6.23
C HIS A 63 20.85 -19.17 6.64
N ALA A 64 21.87 -19.00 5.79
CA ALA A 64 22.95 -18.03 5.99
C ALA A 64 22.47 -16.56 5.96
N THR A 65 21.57 -16.19 5.05
CA THR A 65 21.05 -14.80 4.98
C THR A 65 20.13 -14.47 6.14
N ALA A 66 19.46 -15.49 6.68
CA ALA A 66 18.64 -15.42 7.88
C ALA A 66 19.48 -15.17 9.15
N ALA A 67 20.63 -15.83 9.29
CA ALA A 67 21.52 -15.62 10.44
C ALA A 67 22.21 -14.24 10.42
N ALA A 68 22.66 -13.80 9.24
CA ALA A 68 23.22 -12.47 9.04
C ALA A 68 22.24 -11.35 9.41
N ALA A 69 20.97 -11.53 9.06
CA ALA A 69 19.89 -10.63 9.42
C ALA A 69 19.73 -10.46 10.93
N ASP A 70 19.63 -11.57 11.67
CA ASP A 70 19.43 -11.53 13.12
C ASP A 70 20.61 -10.87 13.83
N GLU A 71 21.84 -11.16 13.40
CA GLU A 71 23.01 -10.51 13.97
C GLU A 71 23.01 -9.00 13.70
N LEU A 72 22.65 -8.55 12.49
CA LEU A 72 22.53 -7.12 12.20
C LEU A 72 21.43 -6.43 13.03
N LEU A 73 20.30 -7.10 13.27
CA LEU A 73 19.23 -6.56 14.12
C LEU A 73 19.66 -6.47 15.58
N ARG A 74 20.30 -7.53 16.10
CA ARG A 74 20.86 -7.56 17.46
C ARG A 74 21.88 -6.45 17.68
N ARG A 75 22.79 -6.25 16.72
CA ARG A 75 23.75 -5.13 16.77
C ARG A 75 23.09 -3.76 16.63
N SER A 76 22.02 -3.65 15.85
CA SER A 76 21.25 -2.42 15.75
C SER A 76 20.56 -2.07 17.07
N GLN A 77 20.10 -3.08 17.81
CA GLN A 77 19.54 -2.92 19.15
C GLN A 77 20.59 -2.46 20.16
N GLU A 78 21.78 -3.10 20.18
CA GLU A 78 22.89 -2.70 21.07
C GLU A 78 23.34 -1.25 20.83
N LYS A 79 23.39 -0.82 19.57
CA LYS A 79 23.85 0.53 19.18
C LYS A 79 22.72 1.53 19.03
N LEU A 80 21.50 1.22 19.46
CA LEU A 80 20.30 2.02 19.19
C LEU A 80 20.45 3.49 19.63
N GLY A 81 21.12 3.74 20.77
CA GLY A 81 21.37 5.10 21.28
C GLY A 81 22.27 5.97 20.40
N HIS A 82 22.97 5.39 19.42
CA HIS A 82 23.82 6.12 18.48
C HIS A 82 23.14 6.38 17.11
N PHE A 83 21.91 5.90 16.92
CA PHE A 83 21.18 6.14 15.67
C PHE A 83 20.70 7.58 15.62
N SER A 84 20.92 8.23 14.48
CA SER A 84 20.17 9.44 14.17
C SER A 84 18.69 9.13 14.00
N LYS A 85 17.85 10.14 14.20
CA LYS A 85 16.39 10.10 13.99
C LYS A 85 16.00 9.49 12.63
N ALA A 86 16.67 9.92 11.56
CA ALA A 86 16.45 9.41 10.21
C ALA A 86 16.83 7.93 10.07
N GLN A 87 17.94 7.50 10.69
CA GLN A 87 18.38 6.10 10.65
C GLN A 87 17.44 5.19 11.46
N ALA A 88 16.94 5.65 12.61
CA ALA A 88 15.94 4.92 13.39
C ALA A 88 14.65 4.74 12.59
N ALA A 89 14.16 5.80 11.95
CA ALA A 89 12.98 5.75 11.09
C ALA A 89 13.17 4.80 9.90
N LEU A 90 14.32 4.86 9.22
CA LEU A 90 14.65 3.96 8.11
C LEU A 90 14.72 2.49 8.56
N LEU A 91 15.31 2.21 9.72
CA LEU A 91 15.38 0.86 10.27
C LEU A 91 13.99 0.31 10.59
N LEU A 92 13.14 1.10 11.24
CA LEU A 92 11.75 0.71 11.53
C LEU A 92 10.96 0.49 10.24
N ALA A 93 11.12 1.37 9.25
CA ALA A 93 10.48 1.23 7.95
C ALA A 93 10.90 -0.05 7.21
N SER A 94 12.15 -0.47 7.42
CA SER A 94 12.70 -1.68 6.82
C SER A 94 12.24 -2.96 7.51
N LEU A 95 12.12 -2.92 8.84
CA LEU A 95 11.53 -4.00 9.63
C LEU A 95 10.07 -4.26 9.23
N ALA A 96 9.33 -3.21 8.89
CA ALA A 96 7.96 -3.31 8.39
C ALA A 96 7.80 -4.09 7.07
N LEU A 97 8.88 -4.28 6.32
CA LEU A 97 8.87 -5.09 5.09
C LEU A 97 8.99 -6.60 5.38
N VAL A 98 9.23 -6.98 6.64
CA VAL A 98 9.58 -8.35 7.02
C VAL A 98 8.77 -8.80 8.24
N PRO A 99 7.47 -9.06 8.06
CA PRO A 99 6.59 -9.39 9.18
C PRO A 99 7.02 -10.64 9.95
N GLU A 100 7.63 -11.62 9.28
CA GLU A 100 8.12 -12.86 9.88
C GLU A 100 9.19 -12.63 10.95
N ARG A 101 10.02 -11.58 10.80
CA ARG A 101 11.08 -11.24 11.76
C ARG A 101 10.59 -10.38 12.90
N LEU A 102 9.45 -9.71 12.76
CA LEU A 102 8.81 -8.99 13.86
C LEU A 102 8.27 -9.95 14.92
N SER A 103 8.05 -11.22 14.57
CA SER A 103 7.64 -12.27 15.51
C SER A 103 8.78 -12.84 16.34
N SER A 104 10.05 -12.56 16.00
CA SER A 104 11.18 -12.97 16.83
C SER A 104 11.29 -12.07 18.07
N ALA A 105 11.84 -12.60 19.16
CA ALA A 105 12.04 -11.83 20.39
C ALA A 105 12.83 -10.53 20.12
N VAL A 106 13.97 -10.66 19.44
CA VAL A 106 14.87 -9.54 19.07
C VAL A 106 14.16 -8.52 18.18
N GLY A 107 13.41 -8.98 17.17
CA GLY A 107 12.70 -8.09 16.25
C GLY A 107 11.55 -7.33 16.91
N SER A 108 10.83 -7.99 17.81
CA SER A 108 9.73 -7.37 18.57
C SER A 108 10.23 -6.33 19.57
N GLU A 109 11.33 -6.62 20.27
CA GLU A 109 11.95 -5.70 21.22
C GLU A 109 12.53 -4.48 20.51
N LEU A 110 13.31 -4.69 19.44
CA LEU A 110 13.87 -3.62 18.62
C LEU A 110 12.77 -2.73 18.03
N ARG A 111 11.68 -3.32 17.53
CA ARG A 111 10.51 -2.56 17.04
C ARG A 111 9.94 -1.68 18.14
N ASN A 112 9.68 -2.23 19.32
CA ASN A 112 9.09 -1.49 20.42
C ASN A 112 10.02 -0.33 20.87
N SER A 113 11.32 -0.59 21.00
CA SER A 113 12.29 0.45 21.34
C SER A 113 12.39 1.56 20.28
N LEU A 114 12.37 1.20 18.99
CA LEU A 114 12.36 2.18 17.89
C LEU A 114 11.09 3.03 17.88
N VAL A 115 9.93 2.40 18.08
CA VAL A 115 8.65 3.10 18.15
C VAL A 115 8.66 4.10 19.32
N SER A 116 9.04 3.66 20.52
CA SER A 116 9.09 4.54 21.69
C SER A 116 10.10 5.70 21.53
N MET A 117 11.25 5.46 20.91
CA MET A 117 12.22 6.53 20.59
C MET A 117 11.61 7.55 19.61
N LEU A 118 10.99 7.07 18.53
CA LEU A 118 10.45 7.92 17.46
C LEU A 118 9.19 8.68 17.92
N GLU A 119 8.38 8.10 18.82
CA GLU A 119 7.23 8.78 19.42
C GLU A 119 7.66 10.06 20.14
N LEU A 120 8.66 9.95 21.02
CA LEU A 120 9.20 11.07 21.80
C LEU A 120 9.82 12.17 20.93
N GLN A 121 10.23 11.84 19.71
CA GLN A 121 10.97 12.72 18.82
C GLN A 121 10.23 13.03 17.50
N SER A 122 8.95 12.68 17.42
CA SER A 122 8.16 12.73 16.17
C SER A 122 8.11 14.12 15.52
N GLN A 123 8.19 15.18 16.31
CA GLN A 123 8.16 16.58 15.82
C GLN A 123 9.48 17.03 15.18
N ASP A 124 10.60 16.37 15.49
CA ASP A 124 11.92 16.74 14.98
C ASP A 124 12.37 15.85 13.82
N LEU A 125 11.51 14.93 13.38
CA LEU A 125 11.85 14.04 12.28
C LEU A 125 11.97 14.84 10.97
N PRO A 126 12.96 14.51 10.12
CA PRO A 126 13.02 15.08 8.79
C PRO A 126 11.81 14.63 7.98
N PRO A 127 11.24 15.49 7.10
CA PRO A 127 9.99 15.21 6.40
C PRO A 127 10.04 13.93 5.55
N GLU A 128 11.19 13.68 4.92
CA GLU A 128 11.46 12.46 4.14
C GLU A 128 11.34 11.19 4.98
N ALA A 129 11.85 11.22 6.21
CA ALA A 129 11.76 10.10 7.13
C ALA A 129 10.30 9.88 7.58
N CYS A 130 9.55 10.96 7.83
CA CYS A 130 8.12 10.87 8.13
C CYS A 130 7.34 10.21 6.99
N ALA A 131 7.59 10.64 5.75
CA ALA A 131 6.92 10.11 4.57
C ALA A 131 7.23 8.62 4.35
N GLN A 132 8.47 8.20 4.60
CA GLN A 132 8.86 6.78 4.54
C GLN A 132 8.28 5.94 5.69
N LEU A 133 8.11 6.54 6.87
CA LEU A 133 7.63 5.85 8.07
C LEU A 133 6.11 5.63 8.05
N ALA A 134 5.32 6.56 7.52
CA ALA A 134 3.86 6.44 7.51
C ALA A 134 3.35 5.12 6.89
N PRO A 135 3.82 4.69 5.69
CA PRO A 135 3.44 3.39 5.12
C PRO A 135 3.96 2.19 5.90
N ALA A 136 5.05 2.36 6.65
CA ALA A 136 5.57 1.31 7.50
C ALA A 136 4.66 1.05 8.70
N LEU A 137 4.09 2.10 9.32
CA LEU A 137 3.17 1.95 10.44
C LEU A 137 1.92 1.14 10.08
N VAL A 138 1.38 1.35 8.88
CA VAL A 138 0.26 0.55 8.34
C VAL A 138 0.63 -0.94 8.29
N LYS A 139 1.84 -1.27 7.79
CA LYS A 139 2.31 -2.66 7.67
C LYS A 139 2.62 -3.31 9.01
N LEU A 140 3.20 -2.54 9.93
CA LEU A 140 3.52 -2.99 11.28
C LEU A 140 2.26 -3.28 12.10
N ARG A 141 1.07 -2.85 11.62
CA ARG A 141 -0.18 -2.81 12.39
C ARG A 141 0.07 -2.20 13.77
N SER A 142 1.01 -1.26 13.84
CA SER A 142 1.47 -0.71 15.10
C SER A 142 0.32 0.07 15.72
N GLN A 143 -0.05 -0.26 16.95
CA GLN A 143 -1.06 0.46 17.73
C GLN A 143 -0.59 1.85 18.19
N SER A 144 0.55 2.34 17.69
CA SER A 144 1.07 3.64 18.04
C SER A 144 0.32 4.74 17.29
N GLU A 145 -0.85 5.08 17.80
CA GLU A 145 -1.61 6.24 17.36
C GLU A 145 -0.82 7.53 17.62
N THR A 146 -0.02 7.57 18.69
CA THR A 146 0.83 8.70 19.08
C THR A 146 1.89 9.00 18.03
N LEU A 147 2.60 7.98 17.52
CA LEU A 147 3.59 8.17 16.47
C LEU A 147 2.92 8.64 15.18
N ALA A 148 1.83 7.99 14.76
CA ALA A 148 1.10 8.36 13.55
C ALA A 148 0.58 9.81 13.61
N GLN A 149 0.04 10.24 14.75
CA GLN A 149 -0.35 11.63 14.99
C GLN A 149 0.86 12.58 14.93
N GLY A 150 1.99 12.20 15.52
CA GLY A 150 3.22 12.97 15.47
C GLY A 150 3.73 13.17 14.04
N LEU A 151 3.74 12.11 13.23
CA LEU A 151 4.10 12.16 11.81
C LEU A 151 3.17 13.08 11.03
N ALA A 152 1.86 12.94 11.23
CA ALA A 152 0.87 13.75 10.54
C ALA A 152 1.01 15.24 10.88
N LYS A 153 1.20 15.56 12.16
CA LYS A 153 1.47 16.94 12.62
C LYS A 153 2.75 17.49 12.01
N ARG A 154 3.82 16.68 11.97
CA ARG A 154 5.10 17.10 11.38
C ARG A 154 4.96 17.38 9.90
N LEU A 155 4.37 16.47 9.13
CA LEU A 155 4.16 16.66 7.68
C LEU A 155 3.24 17.86 7.39
N SER A 156 2.22 18.09 8.21
CA SER A 156 1.33 19.26 8.07
C SER A 156 2.02 20.60 8.31
N ALA A 157 3.16 20.61 8.99
CA ALA A 157 3.92 21.82 9.31
C ALA A 157 5.08 22.09 8.34
N CYS A 158 5.32 21.20 7.37
CA CYS A 158 6.41 21.29 6.41
C CYS A 158 5.90 21.76 5.04
N ASP A 159 6.81 22.32 4.25
CA ASP A 159 6.59 22.46 2.82
C ASP A 159 6.78 21.09 2.14
N LEU A 160 5.67 20.47 1.75
CA LEU A 160 5.71 19.15 1.11
C LEU A 160 6.18 19.21 -0.35
N THR A 161 6.34 20.40 -0.94
CA THR A 161 6.83 20.54 -2.32
C THR A 161 8.32 20.22 -2.46
N GLU A 162 9.07 20.14 -1.37
CA GLU A 162 10.45 19.65 -1.41
C GLU A 162 10.54 18.12 -1.51
N LEU A 163 9.45 17.41 -1.21
CA LEU A 163 9.38 15.95 -1.25
C LEU A 163 8.95 15.45 -2.62
N SER A 164 9.27 14.18 -2.91
CA SER A 164 8.77 13.54 -4.13
C SER A 164 7.24 13.38 -4.05
N PRO A 165 6.50 13.56 -5.16
CA PRO A 165 5.05 13.44 -5.14
C PRO A 165 4.59 12.02 -4.79
N GLU A 166 5.40 11.01 -5.14
CA GLU A 166 5.17 9.61 -4.75
C GLU A 166 5.23 9.42 -3.23
N ASP A 167 6.26 9.98 -2.57
CA ASP A 167 6.41 9.85 -1.12
C ASP A 167 5.30 10.58 -0.38
N VAL A 168 4.89 11.76 -0.86
CA VAL A 168 3.77 12.53 -0.31
C VAL A 168 2.45 11.76 -0.46
N ALA A 169 2.11 11.32 -1.67
CA ALA A 169 0.87 10.61 -1.94
C ALA A 169 0.75 9.33 -1.10
N LYS A 170 1.84 8.57 -1.01
CA LYS A 170 1.88 7.31 -0.26
C LYS A 170 1.81 7.55 1.25
N ALA A 171 2.47 8.60 1.75
CA ALA A 171 2.38 8.98 3.16
C ALA A 171 0.97 9.43 3.53
N ALA A 172 0.36 10.28 2.70
CA ALA A 172 -1.02 10.74 2.86
C ALA A 172 -1.99 9.55 2.87
N GLN A 173 -1.92 8.66 1.89
CA GLN A 173 -2.75 7.45 1.83
C GLN A 173 -2.59 6.59 3.09
N SER A 174 -1.37 6.44 3.58
CA SER A 174 -1.09 5.63 4.77
C SER A 174 -1.66 6.27 6.04
N LEU A 175 -1.55 7.59 6.17
CA LEU A 175 -2.08 8.33 7.31
C LEU A 175 -3.61 8.39 7.30
N VAL A 176 -4.23 8.46 6.12
CA VAL A 176 -5.69 8.30 5.96
C VAL A 176 -6.12 6.91 6.41
N ALA A 177 -5.43 5.85 5.98
CA ALA A 177 -5.72 4.48 6.40
C ALA A 177 -5.57 4.27 7.92
N LEU A 178 -4.67 5.01 8.57
CA LEU A 178 -4.49 5.03 10.03
C LEU A 178 -5.49 5.96 10.74
N ARG A 179 -6.37 6.66 10.02
CA ARG A 179 -7.28 7.68 10.54
C ARG A 179 -6.57 8.85 11.23
N GLN A 180 -5.35 9.15 10.77
CA GLN A 180 -4.49 10.23 11.27
C GLN A 180 -4.14 11.21 10.15
N ALA A 181 -5.12 11.62 9.34
CA ALA A 181 -4.95 12.59 8.27
C ALA A 181 -5.68 13.91 8.60
N PRO A 182 -5.00 14.91 9.18
CA PRO A 182 -5.61 16.21 9.43
C PRO A 182 -5.87 16.96 8.11
N ASN A 183 -6.89 17.82 8.06
CA ASN A 183 -7.26 18.56 6.84
C ASN A 183 -6.08 19.34 6.24
N LYS A 184 -5.24 19.96 7.08
CA LYS A 184 -4.02 20.67 6.64
C LYS A 184 -3.05 19.78 5.85
N LEU A 185 -2.93 18.51 6.21
CA LEU A 185 -2.11 17.56 5.45
C LEU A 185 -2.73 17.30 4.08
N MET A 186 -4.06 17.17 4.02
CA MET A 186 -4.76 16.92 2.76
C MET A 186 -4.67 18.14 1.82
N GLU A 187 -4.86 19.35 2.34
CA GLU A 187 -4.65 20.61 1.60
C GLU A 187 -3.22 20.70 1.05
N ALA A 188 -2.21 20.39 1.86
CA ALA A 188 -0.82 20.37 1.40
C ALA A 188 -0.56 19.27 0.37
N THR A 189 -1.21 18.11 0.50
CA THR A 189 -1.13 16.99 -0.46
C THR A 189 -1.74 17.40 -1.82
N GLU A 190 -2.88 18.10 -1.82
CA GLU A 190 -3.46 18.69 -3.04
C GLU A 190 -2.55 19.71 -3.66
N GLN A 191 -1.93 20.58 -2.86
CA GLN A 191 -0.98 21.57 -3.35
C GLN A 191 0.19 20.90 -4.06
N VAL A 192 0.78 19.84 -3.49
CA VAL A 192 1.86 19.08 -4.15
C VAL A 192 1.39 18.52 -5.48
N LEU A 193 0.21 17.89 -5.53
CA LEU A 193 -0.35 17.37 -6.77
C LEU A 193 -0.49 18.47 -7.84
N ARG A 194 -1.06 19.63 -7.47
CA ARG A 194 -1.24 20.76 -8.41
C ARG A 194 0.09 21.27 -8.97
N HIS A 195 1.12 21.38 -8.14
CA HIS A 195 2.42 21.93 -8.55
C HIS A 195 3.32 20.92 -9.27
N GLN A 196 3.21 19.63 -8.92
CA GLN A 196 4.14 18.58 -9.34
C GLN A 196 3.50 17.46 -10.16
N ILE A 197 2.33 17.70 -10.74
CA ILE A 197 1.64 16.70 -11.56
C ILE A 197 2.51 16.11 -12.68
N HIS A 198 3.40 16.93 -13.24
CA HIS A 198 4.34 16.54 -14.30
C HIS A 198 5.46 15.61 -13.81
N LEU A 199 5.67 15.48 -12.50
CA LEU A 199 6.62 14.57 -11.86
C LEU A 199 5.93 13.30 -11.31
N CYS A 200 4.59 13.23 -11.39
CA CYS A 200 3.85 12.09 -10.87
C CYS A 200 4.11 10.84 -11.72
N THR A 201 4.31 9.73 -11.01
CA THR A 201 4.29 8.39 -11.61
C THR A 201 2.85 7.87 -11.65
N PRO A 202 2.54 6.82 -12.44
CA PRO A 202 1.24 6.15 -12.36
C PRO A 202 0.87 5.75 -10.92
N ARG A 203 1.85 5.29 -10.12
CA ARG A 203 1.63 4.90 -8.72
C ARG A 203 1.25 6.09 -7.85
N ALA A 204 1.89 7.23 -8.06
CA ALA A 204 1.57 8.46 -7.36
C ALA A 204 0.12 8.86 -7.62
N ILE A 205 -0.34 8.80 -8.88
CA ILE A 205 -1.74 9.12 -9.25
C ILE A 205 -2.73 8.22 -8.51
N VAL A 206 -2.47 6.91 -8.46
CA VAL A 206 -3.31 5.95 -7.70
C VAL A 206 -3.35 6.31 -6.22
N HIS A 207 -2.18 6.59 -5.62
CA HIS A 207 -2.10 6.94 -4.20
C HIS A 207 -2.80 8.27 -3.88
N PHE A 208 -2.62 9.30 -4.72
CA PHE A 208 -3.31 10.58 -4.57
C PHE A 208 -4.83 10.42 -4.68
N ALA A 209 -5.32 9.71 -5.70
CA ALA A 209 -6.75 9.44 -5.84
C ALA A 209 -7.31 8.74 -4.60
N GLY A 210 -6.61 7.70 -4.12
CA GLY A 210 -6.93 7.00 -2.88
C GLY A 210 -7.02 7.92 -1.68
N SER A 211 -5.93 8.62 -1.36
CA SER A 211 -5.85 9.47 -0.17
C SER A 211 -6.83 10.63 -0.20
N LEU A 212 -7.00 11.29 -1.36
CA LEU A 212 -7.87 12.46 -1.49
C LEU A 212 -9.35 12.07 -1.46
N SER A 213 -9.73 10.91 -2.01
CA SER A 213 -11.12 10.47 -1.98
C SER A 213 -11.63 10.24 -0.55
N GLU A 214 -10.78 9.74 0.34
CA GLU A 214 -11.10 9.50 1.75
C GLU A 214 -10.83 10.74 2.63
N GLY A 215 -9.88 11.58 2.23
CA GLY A 215 -9.54 12.85 2.90
C GLY A 215 -10.46 14.02 2.57
N ARG A 216 -11.56 13.80 1.84
CA ARG A 216 -12.51 14.83 1.35
C ARG A 216 -11.85 15.87 0.44
N GLY A 217 -11.03 15.41 -0.48
CA GLY A 217 -10.37 16.28 -1.44
C GLY A 217 -11.35 17.02 -2.33
N ASP A 218 -10.89 18.16 -2.84
CA ASP A 218 -11.68 19.06 -3.68
C ASP A 218 -12.09 18.40 -5.02
N VAL A 219 -13.35 18.58 -5.41
CA VAL A 219 -13.92 18.06 -6.66
C VAL A 219 -13.12 18.56 -7.86
N ASP A 220 -12.69 19.82 -7.81
CA ASP A 220 -11.91 20.43 -8.90
C ASP A 220 -10.53 19.77 -9.01
N VAL A 221 -9.95 19.27 -7.91
CA VAL A 221 -8.69 18.50 -7.94
C VAL A 221 -8.87 17.18 -8.69
N PHE A 222 -10.00 16.50 -8.46
CA PHE A 222 -10.29 15.26 -9.18
C PHE A 222 -10.48 15.50 -10.68
N LYS A 223 -11.23 16.55 -11.04
CA LYS A 223 -11.58 16.84 -12.43
C LYS A 223 -10.43 17.45 -13.23
N ASP A 224 -9.78 18.47 -12.70
CA ASP A 224 -8.84 19.28 -13.47
C ASP A 224 -7.41 18.68 -13.46
N PHE A 225 -7.08 17.85 -12.46
CA PHE A 225 -5.73 17.31 -12.28
C PHE A 225 -5.71 15.79 -12.34
N LEU A 226 -6.41 15.09 -11.45
CA LEU A 226 -6.31 13.62 -11.38
C LEU A 226 -6.88 12.93 -12.62
N MET A 227 -8.00 13.40 -13.16
CA MET A 227 -8.65 12.75 -14.29
C MET A 227 -7.80 12.82 -15.57
N PRO A 228 -7.27 14.00 -16.00
CA PRO A 228 -6.33 14.07 -17.12
C PRO A 228 -5.07 13.25 -16.90
N ALA A 229 -4.49 13.28 -15.69
CA ALA A 229 -3.30 12.50 -15.38
C ALA A 229 -3.58 10.99 -15.43
N ALA A 230 -4.70 10.53 -14.87
CA ALA A 230 -5.12 9.13 -14.95
C ALA A 230 -5.34 8.69 -16.40
N ARG A 231 -5.98 9.51 -17.24
CA ARG A 231 -6.12 9.25 -18.68
C ARG A 231 -4.77 9.11 -19.37
N SER A 232 -3.80 9.96 -19.05
CA SER A 232 -2.46 9.90 -19.64
C SER A 232 -1.68 8.62 -19.32
N PHE A 233 -1.97 7.98 -18.19
CA PHE A 233 -1.32 6.74 -17.74
C PHE A 233 -2.23 5.50 -17.87
N ILE A 234 -3.37 5.61 -18.55
CA ILE A 234 -4.42 4.58 -18.47
C ILE A 234 -3.95 3.19 -18.90
N SER A 235 -3.05 3.12 -19.89
CA SER A 235 -2.46 1.86 -20.38
C SER A 235 -1.47 1.22 -19.40
N ASP A 236 -0.87 2.03 -18.52
CA ASP A 236 0.20 1.61 -17.59
C ASP A 236 -0.37 1.00 -16.30
N PHE A 237 -1.66 1.23 -16.05
CA PHE A 237 -2.37 0.72 -14.89
C PHE A 237 -2.67 -0.79 -15.02
N ASN A 238 -2.54 -1.49 -13.90
CA ASN A 238 -3.05 -2.86 -13.76
C ASN A 238 -4.51 -2.84 -13.25
N CYS A 239 -5.14 -4.01 -13.12
CA CYS A 239 -6.54 -4.10 -12.65
C CYS A 239 -6.76 -3.45 -11.28
N ARG A 240 -5.82 -3.66 -10.35
CA ARG A 240 -5.87 -3.08 -9.00
C ARG A 240 -5.89 -1.55 -9.08
N ASP A 241 -5.04 -0.97 -9.91
CA ASP A 241 -4.91 0.47 -10.10
C ASP A 241 -6.19 1.06 -10.70
N LEU A 242 -6.69 0.47 -11.79
CA LEU A 242 -7.92 0.89 -12.45
C LEU A 242 -9.12 0.87 -11.49
N CYS A 243 -9.28 -0.23 -10.75
CA CYS A 243 -10.33 -0.35 -9.74
C CYS A 243 -10.16 0.66 -8.59
N THR A 244 -8.93 0.89 -8.12
CA THR A 244 -8.67 1.87 -7.04
C THR A 244 -9.01 3.29 -7.51
N ILE A 245 -8.58 3.68 -8.71
CA ILE A 245 -8.92 4.98 -9.30
C ILE A 245 -10.44 5.10 -9.44
N ALA A 246 -11.11 4.12 -10.06
CA ALA A 246 -12.56 4.16 -10.26
C ALA A 246 -13.32 4.28 -8.93
N GLU A 247 -12.94 3.50 -7.91
CA GLU A 247 -13.54 3.56 -6.57
C GLU A 247 -13.29 4.93 -5.91
N SER A 248 -12.09 5.48 -6.03
CA SER A 248 -11.75 6.80 -5.49
C SER A 248 -12.57 7.92 -6.11
N PHE A 249 -12.74 7.92 -7.44
CA PHE A 249 -13.58 8.90 -8.13
C PHE A 249 -15.07 8.74 -7.75
N ALA A 250 -15.55 7.50 -7.60
CA ALA A 250 -16.90 7.24 -7.14
C ALA A 250 -17.13 7.72 -5.70
N LYS A 251 -16.19 7.45 -4.79
CA LYS A 251 -16.23 7.92 -3.39
C LYS A 251 -16.20 9.45 -3.29
N ALA A 252 -15.41 10.10 -4.13
CA ALA A 252 -15.32 11.56 -4.20
C ALA A 252 -16.54 12.22 -4.88
N GLY A 253 -17.49 11.44 -5.42
CA GLY A 253 -18.62 11.98 -6.17
C GLY A 253 -18.23 12.64 -7.50
N CYS A 254 -17.06 12.29 -8.03
CA CYS A 254 -16.45 12.90 -9.23
C CYS A 254 -16.40 11.93 -10.42
N ALA A 255 -17.08 10.78 -10.33
CA ALA A 255 -17.05 9.76 -11.36
C ALA A 255 -17.91 10.16 -12.57
N GLU A 256 -17.28 10.79 -13.57
CA GLU A 256 -17.91 11.11 -14.85
C GLU A 256 -18.03 9.84 -15.71
N ALA A 257 -19.16 9.71 -16.41
CA ALA A 257 -19.51 8.46 -17.10
C ALA A 257 -18.54 8.12 -18.25
N ASP A 258 -18.03 9.13 -18.95
CA ASP A 258 -17.01 9.00 -19.99
C ASP A 258 -15.66 8.55 -19.40
N PHE A 259 -15.24 9.13 -18.29
CA PHE A 259 -14.01 8.71 -17.61
C PHE A 259 -14.11 7.29 -17.06
N LEU A 260 -15.24 6.92 -16.45
CA LEU A 260 -15.47 5.54 -16.05
C LEU A 260 -15.50 4.59 -17.25
N ALA A 261 -16.00 5.02 -18.41
CA ALA A 261 -15.98 4.23 -19.64
C ALA A 261 -14.54 3.97 -20.11
N ASP A 262 -13.67 4.98 -20.11
CA ASP A 262 -12.24 4.83 -20.44
C ASP A 262 -11.57 3.77 -19.55
N LEU A 263 -11.81 3.85 -18.22
CA LEU A 263 -11.29 2.87 -17.25
C LEU A 263 -11.88 1.47 -17.48
N ALA A 264 -13.18 1.39 -17.80
CA ALA A 264 -13.89 0.16 -18.06
C ALA A 264 -13.36 -0.56 -19.32
N GLU A 265 -13.08 0.18 -20.40
CA GLU A 265 -12.47 -0.38 -21.61
C GLU A 265 -11.09 -0.97 -21.34
N MET A 266 -10.26 -0.27 -20.57
CA MET A 266 -8.93 -0.79 -20.22
C MET A 266 -9.02 -1.99 -19.28
N LEU A 267 -9.94 -1.95 -18.32
CA LEU A 267 -10.17 -3.05 -17.38
C LEU A 267 -10.68 -4.30 -18.12
N GLN A 268 -11.57 -4.13 -19.10
CA GLN A 268 -12.11 -5.22 -19.93
C GLN A 268 -10.99 -6.07 -20.54
N ARG A 269 -9.92 -5.42 -21.04
CA ARG A 269 -8.77 -6.10 -21.65
C ARG A 269 -7.93 -6.90 -20.65
N LYS A 270 -8.10 -6.66 -19.36
CA LYS A 270 -7.32 -7.24 -18.26
C LYS A 270 -8.15 -8.07 -17.29
N VAL A 271 -9.41 -8.40 -17.62
CA VAL A 271 -10.34 -9.10 -16.71
C VAL A 271 -9.78 -10.44 -16.20
N GLY A 272 -8.99 -11.14 -17.01
CA GLY A 272 -8.34 -12.39 -16.60
C GLY A 272 -7.40 -12.25 -15.39
N ASP A 273 -6.83 -11.07 -15.17
CA ASP A 273 -5.91 -10.78 -14.06
C ASP A 273 -6.65 -10.31 -12.79
N MET A 274 -7.96 -10.14 -12.82
CA MET A 274 -8.74 -9.66 -11.68
C MET A 274 -8.81 -10.71 -10.56
N GLY A 275 -8.64 -10.28 -9.32
CA GLY A 275 -8.95 -11.08 -8.13
C GLY A 275 -10.32 -10.75 -7.55
N ALA A 276 -10.64 -11.35 -6.40
CA ALA A 276 -11.92 -11.16 -5.72
C ALA A 276 -12.22 -9.69 -5.36
N HIS A 277 -11.19 -8.90 -5.04
CA HIS A 277 -11.37 -7.47 -4.75
C HIS A 277 -11.75 -6.68 -6.00
N GLU A 278 -11.00 -6.86 -7.09
CA GLU A 278 -11.21 -6.12 -8.33
C GLU A 278 -12.58 -6.46 -8.94
N VAL A 279 -13.00 -7.74 -8.87
CA VAL A 279 -14.35 -8.19 -9.30
C VAL A 279 -15.43 -7.45 -8.52
N SER A 280 -15.29 -7.39 -7.20
CA SER A 280 -16.25 -6.73 -6.32
C SER A 280 -16.38 -5.23 -6.62
N VAL A 281 -15.25 -4.55 -6.78
CA VAL A 281 -15.22 -3.11 -7.15
C VAL A 281 -15.82 -2.91 -8.53
N ALA A 282 -15.54 -3.79 -9.49
CA ALA A 282 -16.06 -3.65 -10.84
C ALA A 282 -17.59 -3.70 -10.88
N PHE A 283 -18.21 -4.61 -10.13
CA PHE A 283 -19.67 -4.63 -9.97
C PHE A 283 -20.20 -3.38 -9.26
N GLN A 284 -19.52 -2.91 -8.23
CA GLN A 284 -19.97 -1.74 -7.46
C GLN A 284 -19.95 -0.45 -8.29
N VAL A 285 -18.86 -0.22 -9.04
CA VAL A 285 -18.58 1.06 -9.68
C VAL A 285 -19.05 1.10 -11.13
N PHE A 286 -18.88 0.01 -11.89
CA PHE A 286 -19.18 0.01 -13.33
C PHE A 286 -20.57 -0.50 -13.67
N ALA A 287 -21.31 -1.11 -12.74
CA ALA A 287 -22.68 -1.54 -13.04
C ALA A 287 -23.61 -0.42 -13.52
N PRO A 288 -23.59 0.78 -12.91
CA PRO A 288 -24.40 1.92 -13.36
C PRO A 288 -24.06 2.42 -14.78
N ILE A 289 -22.83 2.20 -15.25
CA ILE A 289 -22.36 2.63 -16.58
C ILE A 289 -22.18 1.47 -17.57
N SER A 290 -22.77 0.32 -17.29
CA SER A 290 -22.60 -0.90 -18.08
C SER A 290 -23.00 -0.75 -19.55
N TYR A 291 -23.87 0.21 -19.88
CA TYR A 291 -24.22 0.55 -21.25
C TYR A 291 -23.06 1.14 -22.07
N ALA A 292 -22.08 1.77 -21.41
CA ALA A 292 -20.93 2.39 -22.08
C ALA A 292 -19.93 1.34 -22.57
N VAL A 293 -19.73 0.27 -21.79
CA VAL A 293 -18.88 -0.87 -22.16
C VAL A 293 -19.67 -2.18 -21.92
N PRO A 294 -20.60 -2.54 -22.82
CA PRO A 294 -21.54 -3.65 -22.61
C PRO A 294 -20.87 -5.01 -22.37
N ALA A 295 -19.64 -5.18 -22.86
CA ALA A 295 -18.89 -6.41 -22.74
C ALA A 295 -18.09 -6.54 -21.42
N LEU A 296 -17.97 -5.48 -20.62
CA LEU A 296 -17.22 -5.54 -19.35
C LEU A 296 -17.92 -6.44 -18.33
N LEU A 297 -19.17 -6.14 -17.96
CA LEU A 297 -19.82 -6.89 -16.88
C LEU A 297 -20.03 -8.38 -17.21
N PRO A 298 -20.39 -8.81 -18.44
CA PRO A 298 -20.41 -10.23 -18.78
C PRO A 298 -19.06 -10.92 -18.55
N ALA A 299 -17.95 -10.27 -18.92
CA ALA A 299 -16.61 -10.79 -18.68
C ALA A 299 -16.29 -10.85 -17.17
N VAL A 300 -16.65 -9.81 -16.42
CA VAL A 300 -16.48 -9.77 -14.95
C VAL A 300 -17.33 -10.84 -14.27
N THR A 301 -18.55 -11.11 -14.75
CA THR A 301 -19.42 -12.20 -14.27
C THR A 301 -18.78 -13.55 -14.46
N GLN A 302 -18.18 -13.81 -15.63
CA GLN A 302 -17.42 -15.04 -15.87
C GLN A 302 -16.27 -15.18 -14.88
N ARG A 303 -15.47 -14.12 -14.71
CA ARG A 303 -14.36 -14.11 -13.75
C ARG A 303 -14.84 -14.28 -12.30
N ALA A 304 -15.97 -13.68 -11.95
CA ALA A 304 -16.57 -13.77 -10.62
C ALA A 304 -16.93 -15.21 -10.25
N MET A 305 -17.36 -16.04 -11.21
CA MET A 305 -17.62 -17.45 -10.95
C MET A 305 -16.36 -18.21 -10.53
N GLU A 306 -15.20 -17.85 -11.10
CA GLU A 306 -13.91 -18.48 -10.80
C GLU A 306 -13.40 -18.08 -9.41
N VAL A 307 -13.58 -16.82 -9.01
CA VAL A 307 -13.08 -16.28 -7.74
C VAL A 307 -14.14 -16.18 -6.64
N ALA A 308 -15.36 -16.71 -6.87
CA ALA A 308 -16.49 -16.58 -5.94
C ALA A 308 -16.17 -17.12 -4.53
N SER A 309 -15.38 -18.19 -4.44
CA SER A 309 -14.96 -18.81 -3.18
C SER A 309 -13.99 -17.94 -2.36
N GLU A 310 -13.38 -16.93 -2.98
CA GLU A 310 -12.40 -16.04 -2.34
C GLU A 310 -13.01 -14.75 -1.81
N LEU A 311 -14.24 -14.42 -2.23
CA LEU A 311 -14.93 -13.19 -1.82
C LEU A 311 -15.05 -13.12 -0.30
N SER A 312 -14.66 -11.99 0.27
CA SER A 312 -14.94 -11.64 1.66
C SER A 312 -16.41 -11.25 1.85
N PRO A 313 -16.93 -11.20 3.09
CA PRO A 313 -18.31 -10.77 3.36
C PRO A 313 -18.67 -9.43 2.72
N LYS A 314 -17.80 -8.41 2.86
CA LYS A 314 -17.99 -7.09 2.26
C LYS A 314 -18.01 -7.17 0.73
N GLN A 315 -17.06 -7.91 0.15
CA GLN A 315 -16.96 -8.04 -1.30
C GLN A 315 -18.17 -8.75 -1.91
N LEU A 316 -18.67 -9.78 -1.22
CA LEU A 316 -19.89 -10.50 -1.61
C LEU A 316 -21.10 -9.57 -1.65
N THR A 317 -21.28 -8.71 -0.64
CA THR A 317 -22.36 -7.73 -0.60
C THR A 317 -22.27 -6.74 -1.76
N HIS A 318 -21.08 -6.19 -2.03
CA HIS A 318 -20.87 -5.28 -3.16
C HIS A 318 -21.18 -5.96 -4.51
N THR A 319 -20.73 -7.20 -4.69
CA THR A 319 -21.01 -7.99 -5.90
C THR A 319 -22.51 -8.20 -6.08
N LEU A 320 -23.24 -8.59 -5.03
CA LEU A 320 -24.70 -8.78 -5.08
C LEU A 320 -25.46 -7.47 -5.37
N GLN A 321 -25.04 -6.36 -4.76
CA GLN A 321 -25.63 -5.04 -5.01
C GLN A 321 -25.36 -4.53 -6.43
N GLY A 322 -24.15 -4.76 -6.95
CA GLY A 322 -23.84 -4.41 -8.33
C GLY A 322 -24.62 -5.25 -9.34
N LEU A 323 -24.76 -6.56 -9.07
CA LEU A 323 -25.58 -7.46 -9.90
C LEU A 323 -27.05 -7.04 -9.91
N SER A 324 -27.64 -6.72 -8.75
CA SER A 324 -29.04 -6.31 -8.68
C SER A 324 -29.33 -4.98 -9.39
N ARG A 325 -28.31 -4.13 -9.55
CA ARG A 325 -28.37 -2.88 -10.32
C ARG A 325 -28.01 -3.07 -11.79
N SER A 326 -27.42 -4.20 -12.14
CA SER A 326 -27.10 -4.53 -13.53
C SER A 326 -28.30 -5.20 -14.21
N GLN A 327 -28.44 -5.02 -15.53
CA GLN A 327 -29.45 -5.73 -16.33
C GLN A 327 -28.92 -7.09 -16.85
N LEU A 328 -27.95 -7.68 -16.15
CA LEU A 328 -27.34 -8.93 -16.56
C LEU A 328 -28.17 -10.14 -16.13
N ASP A 329 -28.11 -11.19 -16.95
CA ASP A 329 -28.51 -12.52 -16.50
C ASP A 329 -27.48 -13.06 -15.50
N ALA A 330 -27.83 -12.96 -14.22
CA ALA A 330 -27.01 -13.40 -13.10
C ALA A 330 -27.26 -14.87 -12.72
N GLU A 331 -28.18 -15.58 -13.40
CA GLU A 331 -28.56 -16.95 -13.06
C GLU A 331 -27.35 -17.90 -12.88
N PRO A 332 -26.30 -17.85 -13.74
CA PRO A 332 -25.13 -18.72 -13.58
C PRO A 332 -24.28 -18.40 -12.34
N LEU A 333 -24.22 -17.13 -11.92
CA LEU A 333 -23.34 -16.67 -10.83
C LEU A 333 -24.02 -16.81 -9.46
N LEU A 334 -25.35 -16.66 -9.38
CA LEU A 334 -26.12 -16.72 -8.14
C LEU A 334 -25.88 -17.99 -7.30
N PRO A 335 -25.82 -19.22 -7.87
CA PRO A 335 -25.51 -20.43 -7.11
C PRO A 335 -24.13 -20.38 -6.43
N ALA A 336 -23.13 -19.83 -7.12
CA ALA A 336 -21.77 -19.69 -6.58
C ALA A 336 -21.74 -18.69 -5.41
N LEU A 337 -22.39 -17.53 -5.57
CA LEU A 337 -22.51 -16.52 -4.52
C LEU A 337 -23.31 -17.03 -3.31
N LYS A 338 -24.41 -17.76 -3.54
CA LYS A 338 -25.19 -18.39 -2.47
C LYS A 338 -24.35 -19.38 -1.67
N ARG A 339 -23.59 -20.24 -2.35
CA ARG A 339 -22.68 -21.19 -1.69
C ARG A 339 -21.64 -20.45 -0.85
N ARG A 340 -21.08 -19.36 -1.37
CA ARG A 340 -20.13 -18.53 -0.61
C ARG A 340 -20.78 -17.88 0.60
N ALA A 341 -21.99 -17.33 0.46
CA ALA A 341 -22.75 -16.75 1.56
C ALA A 341 -22.99 -17.77 2.69
N GLN A 342 -23.32 -19.01 2.34
CA GLN A 342 -23.51 -20.11 3.30
C GLN A 342 -22.21 -20.45 4.05
N GLN A 343 -21.07 -20.51 3.34
CA GLN A 343 -19.76 -20.72 3.98
C GLN A 343 -19.41 -19.60 4.97
N LEU A 344 -19.79 -18.36 4.64
CA LEU A 344 -19.56 -17.18 5.46
C LEU A 344 -20.69 -16.90 6.46
N ALA A 345 -21.71 -17.76 6.58
CA ALA A 345 -22.88 -17.52 7.42
C ALA A 345 -22.50 -17.25 8.89
N HIS A 346 -21.50 -17.95 9.41
CA HIS A 346 -21.00 -17.73 10.78
C HIS A 346 -20.39 -16.33 10.99
N VAL A 347 -19.79 -15.72 9.95
CA VAL A 347 -19.25 -14.35 9.99
C VAL A 347 -20.36 -13.32 9.75
N LEU A 348 -21.30 -13.63 8.85
CA LEU A 348 -22.40 -12.74 8.47
C LEU A 348 -23.48 -12.63 9.56
N PHE A 349 -23.73 -13.70 10.30
CA PHE A 349 -24.81 -13.80 11.30
C PHE A 349 -24.30 -13.94 12.75
N GLY A 350 -22.97 -14.01 12.95
CA GLY A 350 -22.35 -14.12 14.28
C GLY A 350 -21.88 -12.79 14.90
N ALA A 351 -21.96 -11.67 14.18
CA ALA A 351 -21.65 -10.33 14.68
C ALA A 351 -22.94 -9.51 14.87
N PRO A 352 -23.04 -8.63 15.89
CA PRO A 352 -24.22 -7.80 16.09
C PRO A 352 -24.44 -6.91 14.86
N TRP A 353 -25.57 -7.13 14.20
CA TRP A 353 -26.02 -6.53 12.94
C TRP A 353 -26.07 -4.99 12.95
N GLU A 354 -25.99 -4.36 14.12
CA GLU A 354 -26.00 -2.91 14.32
C GLU A 354 -24.72 -2.20 13.80
N LEU A 355 -23.60 -2.91 13.63
CA LEU A 355 -22.33 -2.32 13.16
C LEU A 355 -22.15 -2.34 11.64
N LEU A 356 -22.97 -3.09 10.88
CA LEU A 356 -22.81 -3.23 9.42
C LEU A 356 -23.55 -2.14 8.61
N TRP A 357 -24.39 -1.35 9.26
CA TRP A 357 -25.16 -0.25 8.64
C TRP A 357 -24.72 1.15 9.08
N ALA A 358 -23.68 1.26 9.91
CA ALA A 358 -23.06 2.52 10.30
C ALA A 358 -21.80 2.78 9.44
N GLY A 359 -22.00 3.33 8.24
CA GLY A 359 -20.93 3.70 7.32
C GLY A 359 -21.47 4.15 5.97
#